data_AF-Q99QP3-F1
#
_entry.id   AF-Q99QP3-F1
#
_cell.length_a   1.000
_cell.length_b   1.000
_cell.length_c   1.000
_cell.angle_alpha   90.00
_cell.angle_beta   90.00
_cell.angle_gamma   90.00
#
_symmetry.space_group_name_H-M   'P 1'
#
loop_
_entity.id
_entity.type
_entity.pdbx_description
1 polymer ?
#
loop_
_entity_poly.entity_id
_entity_poly.type
_entity_poly.pdbx_seq_one_letter_code
_entity_poly.pdbx_strand_id
1 'polypeptide(L)'
;FAVESGAIVIDNTSHFRMEKDVPLVVPECNPEDIKDWKKTGIIANPNCSTIQMVQVLKPLNDAFNLKRVDVSTYQAASGAGKEGMQELVEAMQSFFAFKLDEFEPQTFPYTLALNLIPQIDVFMDNDYTKEELKMVNETQKILHKNLEVSATCVRVPVLRSHSEAITMHFEKEIDVKKAKEILEKAPS
;
A
#
# COMPACT_ATOMS: atom_id res chain seq x y z
N PHE A 1 -17.90 -20.20 -8.06
CA PHE A 1 -18.11 -21.27 -7.07
C PHE A 1 -18.33 -20.80 -5.63
N ALA A 2 -17.43 -20.06 -4.97
CA ALA A 2 -17.59 -19.72 -3.55
C ALA A 2 -18.84 -18.85 -3.27
N VAL A 3 -18.98 -17.73 -3.95
CA VAL A 3 -20.15 -16.83 -3.86
C VAL A 3 -21.45 -17.55 -4.25
N GLU A 4 -21.43 -18.28 -5.37
CA GLU A 4 -22.58 -19.07 -5.85
C GLU A 4 -23.02 -20.13 -4.84
N SER A 5 -22.11 -20.61 -3.98
CA SER A 5 -22.40 -21.56 -2.90
C SER A 5 -22.86 -20.88 -1.60
N GLY A 6 -23.09 -19.56 -1.62
CA GLY A 6 -23.57 -18.78 -0.49
C GLY A 6 -22.49 -18.28 0.48
N ALA A 7 -21.20 -18.45 0.16
CA ALA A 7 -20.11 -17.91 0.99
C ALA A 7 -19.90 -16.41 0.73
N ILE A 8 -19.45 -15.69 1.76
CA ILE A 8 -18.93 -14.33 1.63
C ILE A 8 -17.42 -14.43 1.44
N VAL A 9 -16.89 -13.80 0.40
CA VAL A 9 -15.46 -13.84 0.07
C VAL A 9 -14.79 -12.55 0.52
N ILE A 10 -13.76 -12.65 1.36
CA ILE A 10 -12.82 -11.55 1.63
C ILE A 10 -11.57 -11.82 0.79
N ASP A 11 -11.42 -11.06 -0.29
CA ASP A 11 -10.36 -11.28 -1.28
C ASP A 11 -9.15 -10.38 -1.02
N ASN A 12 -7.98 -10.97 -0.80
CA ASN A 12 -6.73 -10.24 -0.62
C ASN A 12 -5.87 -10.16 -1.89
N THR A 13 -6.53 -10.12 -3.05
CA THR A 13 -5.89 -9.84 -4.33
C THR A 13 -6.28 -8.44 -4.81
N SER A 14 -5.66 -7.99 -5.90
CA SER A 14 -6.03 -6.71 -6.53
C SER A 14 -7.24 -6.80 -7.47
N HIS A 15 -7.73 -8.01 -7.77
CA HIS A 15 -8.63 -8.25 -8.89
C HIS A 15 -9.96 -7.48 -8.79
N PHE A 16 -10.57 -7.46 -7.60
CA PHE A 16 -11.89 -6.84 -7.40
C PHE A 16 -11.85 -5.43 -6.81
N ARG A 17 -10.67 -4.89 -6.47
CA ARG A 17 -10.55 -3.67 -5.65
C ARG A 17 -11.21 -2.45 -6.26
N MET A 18 -11.17 -2.31 -7.58
CA MET A 18 -11.73 -1.17 -8.31
C MET A 18 -13.10 -1.46 -8.93
N GLU A 19 -13.67 -2.65 -8.74
CA GLU A 19 -15.01 -2.96 -9.20
C GLU A 19 -16.04 -2.10 -8.47
N LYS A 20 -17.02 -1.57 -9.22
CA LYS A 20 -17.97 -0.57 -8.72
C LYS A 20 -18.83 -1.09 -7.56
N ASP A 21 -19.26 -2.35 -7.65
CA ASP A 21 -20.17 -2.98 -6.69
C ASP A 21 -19.45 -3.85 -5.64
N VAL A 22 -18.12 -3.82 -5.60
CA VAL A 22 -17.31 -4.49 -4.58
C VAL A 22 -16.75 -3.44 -3.61
N PRO A 23 -17.05 -3.51 -2.30
CA PRO A 23 -16.48 -2.60 -1.33
C PRO A 23 -14.98 -2.88 -1.12
N LEU A 24 -14.21 -1.81 -0.99
CA LEU A 24 -12.79 -1.83 -0.66
C LEU A 24 -12.63 -1.26 0.75
N VAL A 25 -12.35 -2.11 1.74
CA VAL A 25 -12.61 -1.77 3.15
C VAL A 25 -11.32 -1.69 3.96
N VAL A 26 -11.15 -0.58 4.67
CA VAL A 26 -10.28 -0.45 5.84
C VAL A 26 -11.18 -0.14 7.03
N PRO A 27 -11.34 -1.06 8.01
CA PRO A 27 -12.32 -0.92 9.09
C PRO A 27 -12.21 0.40 9.88
N GLU A 28 -11.00 0.93 10.02
CA GLU A 28 -10.74 2.19 10.73
C GLU A 28 -11.11 3.44 9.91
N CYS A 29 -11.33 3.28 8.59
CA CYS A 29 -11.56 4.39 7.67
C CYS A 29 -12.98 4.46 7.10
N ASN A 30 -13.51 3.32 6.61
CA ASN A 30 -14.80 3.24 5.93
C ASN A 30 -15.59 1.95 6.29
N PRO A 31 -15.81 1.66 7.59
CA PRO A 31 -16.47 0.43 8.03
C PRO A 31 -17.89 0.28 7.48
N GLU A 32 -18.59 1.38 7.20
CA GLU A 32 -19.94 1.41 6.67
C GLU A 32 -20.06 0.81 5.26
N ASP A 33 -18.98 0.80 4.49
CA ASP A 33 -18.95 0.26 3.12
C ASP A 33 -19.09 -1.25 3.10
N ILE A 34 -18.77 -1.93 4.22
CA ILE A 34 -18.82 -3.40 4.28
C ILE A 34 -20.18 -3.93 3.83
N LYS A 35 -21.28 -3.23 4.13
CA LYS A 35 -22.65 -3.62 3.79
C LYS A 35 -22.88 -3.89 2.30
N ASP A 36 -22.06 -3.29 1.43
CA ASP A 36 -22.15 -3.43 -0.02
C ASP A 36 -21.70 -4.80 -0.52
N TRP A 37 -21.10 -5.64 0.35
CA TRP A 37 -20.78 -7.04 0.03
C TRP A 37 -22.01 -7.80 -0.49
N LYS A 38 -23.23 -7.41 -0.08
CA LYS A 38 -24.48 -8.05 -0.50
C LYS A 38 -24.76 -7.96 -2.00
N LYS A 39 -24.14 -7.02 -2.70
CA LYS A 39 -24.32 -6.84 -4.16
C LYS A 39 -23.62 -7.94 -4.95
N THR A 40 -22.48 -8.41 -4.47
CA THR A 40 -21.56 -9.29 -5.22
C THR A 40 -21.13 -10.54 -4.46
N GLY A 41 -21.36 -10.61 -3.15
CA GLY A 41 -20.82 -11.63 -2.25
C GLY A 41 -19.35 -11.43 -1.89
N ILE A 42 -18.73 -10.31 -2.29
CA ILE A 42 -17.27 -10.10 -2.20
C ILE A 42 -16.99 -8.82 -1.41
N ILE A 43 -15.92 -8.86 -0.61
CA ILE A 43 -15.26 -7.71 0.01
C ILE A 43 -13.81 -7.75 -0.45
N ALA A 44 -13.29 -6.64 -0.98
CA ALA A 44 -11.90 -6.54 -1.38
C ALA A 44 -11.04 -5.98 -0.24
N ASN A 45 -9.92 -6.66 0.05
CA ASN A 45 -8.90 -6.15 0.96
C ASN A 45 -7.91 -5.27 0.19
N PRO A 46 -7.60 -4.05 0.66
CA PRO A 46 -6.74 -3.12 -0.07
C PRO A 46 -5.26 -3.51 -0.10
N ASN A 47 -4.49 -2.74 -0.86
CA ASN A 47 -3.03 -2.81 -0.93
C ASN A 47 -2.41 -2.49 0.44
N CYS A 48 -1.36 -3.21 0.83
CA CYS A 48 -0.68 -3.06 2.11
C CYS A 48 -0.19 -1.63 2.39
N SER A 49 0.43 -0.98 1.40
CA SER A 49 0.87 0.42 1.50
C SER A 49 -0.30 1.39 1.59
N THR A 50 -1.38 1.12 0.86
CA THR A 50 -2.59 1.95 0.98
C THR A 50 -3.21 1.86 2.38
N ILE A 51 -3.33 0.65 2.95
CA ILE A 51 -3.94 0.43 4.29
C ILE A 51 -3.24 1.27 5.35
N GLN A 52 -1.91 1.17 5.47
CA GLN A 52 -1.16 1.92 6.48
C GLN A 52 -1.24 3.44 6.25
N MET A 53 -1.25 3.88 4.99
CA MET A 53 -1.32 5.29 4.65
C MET A 53 -2.68 5.87 5.05
N VAL A 54 -3.78 5.26 4.63
CA VAL A 54 -5.13 5.81 4.86
C VAL A 54 -5.51 5.87 6.34
N GLN A 55 -4.99 4.96 7.17
CA GLN A 55 -5.17 5.04 8.63
C GLN A 55 -4.60 6.34 9.23
N VAL A 56 -3.53 6.89 8.66
CA VAL A 56 -2.97 8.20 9.04
C VAL A 56 -3.74 9.34 8.34
N LEU A 57 -4.07 9.17 7.06
CA LEU A 57 -4.71 10.22 6.27
C LEU A 57 -6.14 10.53 6.75
N LYS A 58 -6.95 9.51 7.05
CA LYS A 58 -8.37 9.66 7.37
C LYS A 58 -8.63 10.63 8.54
N PRO A 59 -8.06 10.47 9.74
CA PRO A 59 -8.35 11.36 10.86
C PRO A 59 -7.86 12.79 10.62
N LEU A 60 -6.73 12.96 9.91
CA LEU A 60 -6.23 14.29 9.53
C LEU A 60 -7.07 14.95 8.44
N ASN A 61 -7.57 14.16 7.48
CA ASN A 61 -8.50 14.62 6.46
C ASN A 61 -9.80 15.12 7.08
N ASP A 62 -10.37 14.39 8.05
CA ASP A 62 -11.61 14.79 8.72
C ASP A 62 -11.44 16.11 9.50
N ALA A 63 -10.28 16.31 10.12
CA ALA A 63 -10.00 17.51 10.92
C ALA A 63 -9.64 18.75 10.09
N PHE A 64 -8.84 18.55 9.03
CA PHE A 64 -8.16 19.65 8.34
C PHE A 64 -8.45 19.75 6.85
N ASN A 65 -9.20 18.80 6.28
CA ASN A 65 -9.52 18.68 4.86
C ASN A 65 -8.26 18.58 3.98
N LEU A 66 -7.81 17.33 3.75
CA LEU A 66 -6.59 17.00 3.00
C LEU A 66 -6.76 17.31 1.50
N LYS A 67 -5.81 17.98 0.85
CA LYS A 67 -5.85 18.28 -0.59
C LYS A 67 -4.98 17.36 -1.43
N ARG A 68 -3.76 17.13 -0.95
CA ARG A 68 -2.70 16.45 -1.69
C ARG A 68 -1.83 15.62 -0.77
N VAL A 69 -1.37 14.49 -1.28
CA VAL A 69 -0.40 13.60 -0.66
C VAL A 69 0.73 13.33 -1.65
N ASP A 70 1.96 13.54 -1.20
CA ASP A 70 3.16 13.06 -1.88
C ASP A 70 3.82 12.02 -0.98
N VAL A 71 4.00 10.79 -1.50
CA VAL A 71 4.47 9.65 -0.71
C VAL A 71 5.61 8.93 -1.41
N SER A 72 6.68 8.67 -0.66
CA SER A 72 7.76 7.76 -1.06
C SER A 72 7.75 6.54 -0.16
N THR A 73 7.61 5.36 -0.75
CA THR A 73 7.56 4.11 0.00
C THR A 73 8.93 3.45 0.10
N TYR A 74 9.10 2.68 1.17
CA TYR A 74 10.24 1.83 1.44
C TYR A 74 9.66 0.44 1.71
N GLN A 75 9.29 -0.25 0.64
CA GLN A 75 8.55 -1.51 0.72
C GLN A 75 9.52 -2.70 0.89
N ALA A 76 9.20 -3.56 1.85
CA ALA A 76 9.95 -4.75 2.22
C ALA A 76 9.84 -5.88 1.19
N ALA A 77 10.79 -6.81 1.19
CA ALA A 77 10.85 -7.99 0.33
C ALA A 77 9.64 -8.92 0.45
N SER A 78 8.97 -8.97 1.61
CA SER A 78 7.73 -9.74 1.83
C SER A 78 6.60 -9.40 0.85
N GLY A 79 6.60 -8.21 0.26
CA GLY A 79 5.62 -7.82 -0.76
C GLY A 79 5.76 -8.64 -2.06
N ALA A 80 6.92 -9.27 -2.28
CA ALA A 80 7.16 -10.23 -3.37
C ALA A 80 7.01 -11.70 -2.91
N GLY A 81 6.36 -11.94 -1.77
CA GLY A 81 6.12 -13.27 -1.25
C GLY A 81 7.29 -13.87 -0.48
N LYS A 82 7.25 -15.19 -0.30
CA LYS A 82 8.26 -15.95 0.45
C LYS A 82 9.59 -15.94 -0.31
N GLU A 83 9.50 -16.05 -1.63
CA GLU A 83 10.61 -16.10 -2.57
C GLU A 83 11.43 -14.80 -2.50
N GLY A 84 10.78 -13.64 -2.49
CA GLY A 84 11.49 -12.35 -2.36
C GLY A 84 12.23 -12.21 -1.02
N MET A 85 11.65 -12.69 0.08
CA MET A 85 12.36 -12.70 1.37
C MET A 85 13.54 -13.67 1.36
N GLN A 86 13.37 -14.85 0.78
CA GLN A 86 14.42 -15.86 0.68
C GLN A 86 15.59 -15.35 -0.17
N GLU A 87 15.31 -14.77 -1.33
CA GLU A 87 16.32 -14.18 -2.21
C GLU A 87 17.12 -13.08 -1.51
N LEU A 88 16.47 -12.20 -0.73
CA LEU A 88 17.18 -11.19 0.04
C LEU A 88 18.12 -11.82 1.08
N VAL A 89 17.71 -12.89 1.77
CA VAL A 89 18.56 -13.59 2.74
C VAL A 89 19.77 -14.24 2.05
N GLU A 90 19.56 -14.91 0.92
CA GLU A 90 20.62 -15.57 0.14
C GLU A 90 21.60 -14.55 -0.46
N ALA A 91 21.10 -13.42 -0.95
CA ALA A 91 21.93 -12.31 -1.42
C ALA A 91 22.78 -11.74 -0.28
N MET A 92 22.21 -11.55 0.91
CA MET A 92 22.95 -11.08 2.09
C MET A 92 24.00 -12.10 2.55
N GLN A 93 23.72 -13.41 2.49
CA GLN A 93 24.71 -14.46 2.77
C GLN A 93 25.87 -14.41 1.77
N SER A 94 25.57 -14.22 0.48
CA SER A 94 26.57 -14.07 -0.58
C SER A 94 27.45 -12.83 -0.39
N PHE A 95 26.87 -11.73 0.09
CA PHE A 95 27.62 -10.54 0.50
C PHE A 95 28.64 -10.85 1.61
N PHE A 96 28.21 -11.50 2.70
CA PHE A 96 29.13 -11.86 3.80
C PHE A 96 30.17 -12.92 3.40
N ALA A 97 29.90 -13.71 2.37
CA ALA A 97 30.83 -14.66 1.79
C ALA A 97 31.79 -14.04 0.75
N PHE A 98 31.69 -12.73 0.48
CA PHE A 98 32.44 -12.02 -0.56
C PHE A 98 32.23 -12.58 -1.98
N LYS A 99 30.98 -12.93 -2.30
CA LYS A 99 30.55 -13.51 -3.60
C LYS A 99 29.29 -12.86 -4.15
N LEU A 100 29.01 -11.61 -3.79
CA LEU A 100 27.76 -10.94 -4.22
C LEU A 100 27.73 -10.71 -5.74
N ASP A 101 28.90 -10.54 -6.36
CA ASP A 101 29.09 -10.43 -7.80
C ASP A 101 28.75 -11.71 -8.57
N GLU A 102 28.77 -12.85 -7.88
CA GLU A 102 28.34 -14.15 -8.42
C GLU A 102 26.83 -14.41 -8.19
N PHE A 103 26.12 -13.54 -7.45
CA PHE A 103 24.72 -13.75 -7.10
C PHE A 103 23.77 -13.29 -8.21
N GLU A 104 22.93 -14.21 -8.70
CA GLU A 104 21.93 -13.93 -9.73
C GLU A 104 20.51 -13.85 -9.14
N PRO A 105 19.84 -12.68 -9.16
CA PRO A 105 18.49 -12.53 -8.66
C PRO A 105 17.48 -13.24 -9.58
N GLN A 106 16.47 -13.90 -9.01
CA GLN A 106 15.44 -14.65 -9.74
C GLN A 106 14.04 -14.05 -9.56
N THR A 107 13.81 -13.39 -8.44
CA THR A 107 12.54 -12.80 -8.01
C THR A 107 12.52 -11.32 -8.33
N PHE A 108 13.60 -10.61 -8.00
CA PHE A 108 13.74 -9.19 -8.30
C PHE A 108 14.49 -8.99 -9.63
N PRO A 109 14.26 -7.88 -10.34
CA PRO A 109 14.99 -7.57 -11.58
C PRO A 109 16.48 -7.28 -11.32
N TYR A 110 16.84 -6.91 -10.10
CA TYR A 110 18.19 -6.61 -9.66
C TYR A 110 18.41 -7.14 -8.24
N THR A 111 19.66 -7.44 -7.90
CA THR A 111 20.03 -7.86 -6.54
C THR A 111 19.63 -6.79 -5.53
N LEU A 112 18.79 -7.16 -4.57
CA LEU A 112 18.24 -6.23 -3.58
C LEU A 112 19.18 -5.98 -2.39
N ALA A 113 20.04 -6.95 -2.05
CA ALA A 113 21.00 -6.77 -0.96
C ALA A 113 21.89 -5.55 -1.22
N LEU A 114 21.94 -4.63 -0.25
CA LEU A 114 22.67 -3.35 -0.32
C LEU A 114 22.23 -2.42 -1.47
N ASN A 115 21.01 -2.58 -1.97
CA ASN A 115 20.50 -1.83 -3.11
C ASN A 115 19.05 -1.36 -2.89
N LEU A 116 18.55 -0.50 -3.77
CA LEU A 116 17.13 -0.11 -3.84
C LEU A 116 16.62 -0.27 -5.27
N ILE A 117 15.35 -0.67 -5.44
CA ILE A 117 14.73 -0.83 -6.75
C ILE A 117 13.51 0.09 -6.84
N PRO A 118 13.59 1.21 -7.59
CA PRO A 118 12.51 2.19 -7.71
C PRO A 118 11.48 1.75 -8.77
N GLN A 119 11.05 0.49 -8.69
CA GLN A 119 10.03 -0.10 -9.54
C GLN A 119 9.40 -1.28 -8.78
N ILE A 120 8.10 -1.19 -8.52
CA ILE A 120 7.32 -2.29 -7.94
C ILE A 120 6.12 -2.55 -8.82
N ASP A 121 5.95 -3.81 -9.24
CA ASP A 121 4.96 -4.21 -10.26
C ASP A 121 5.33 -3.62 -11.64
N VAL A 122 4.47 -3.78 -12.64
CA VAL A 122 4.75 -3.35 -14.02
C VAL A 122 4.55 -1.84 -14.22
N PHE A 123 5.25 -1.25 -15.19
CA PHE A 123 4.95 0.10 -15.68
C PHE A 123 3.61 0.12 -16.45
N MET A 124 2.94 1.26 -16.35
CA MET A 124 1.67 1.58 -17.00
C MET A 124 1.91 2.64 -18.09
N ASP A 125 0.92 2.89 -18.95
CA ASP A 125 1.06 3.81 -20.10
C ASP A 125 1.37 5.27 -19.72
N ASN A 126 1.19 5.64 -18.46
CA ASN A 126 1.46 6.98 -17.92
C ASN A 126 2.76 7.05 -17.09
N ASP A 127 3.67 6.10 -17.29
CA ASP A 127 4.98 5.97 -16.63
C ASP A 127 4.97 5.70 -15.12
N TYR A 128 3.80 5.69 -14.49
CA TYR A 128 3.64 5.12 -13.15
C TYR A 128 3.72 3.60 -13.20
N THR A 129 4.16 3.00 -12.11
CA THR A 129 4.00 1.58 -11.86
C THR A 129 2.59 1.26 -11.39
N LYS A 130 2.16 0.01 -11.58
CA LYS A 130 0.86 -0.47 -11.10
C LYS A 130 0.74 -0.37 -9.58
N GLU A 131 1.84 -0.53 -8.83
CA GLU A 131 1.83 -0.35 -7.37
C GLU A 131 1.55 1.10 -6.97
N GLU A 132 2.14 2.07 -7.66
CA GLU A 132 1.88 3.50 -7.42
C GLU A 132 0.42 3.84 -7.75
N LEU A 133 -0.12 3.33 -8.86
CA LEU A 133 -1.52 3.56 -9.20
C LEU A 133 -2.51 2.88 -8.24
N LYS A 134 -2.14 1.75 -7.60
CA LYS A 134 -2.96 1.19 -6.49
C LYS A 134 -3.06 2.21 -5.37
N MET A 135 -1.95 2.80 -4.93
CA MET A 135 -1.97 3.81 -3.87
C MET A 135 -2.82 5.03 -4.23
N VAL A 136 -2.81 5.48 -5.48
CA VAL A 136 -3.66 6.59 -5.92
C VAL A 136 -5.14 6.21 -5.89
N ASN A 137 -5.51 5.16 -6.62
CA ASN A 137 -6.91 4.81 -6.87
C ASN A 137 -7.60 4.26 -5.61
N GLU A 138 -6.91 3.40 -4.87
CA GLU A 138 -7.46 2.79 -3.67
C GLU A 138 -7.66 3.83 -2.55
N THR A 139 -6.74 4.78 -2.38
CA THR A 139 -6.90 5.90 -1.42
C THR A 139 -8.15 6.71 -1.70
N GLN A 140 -8.39 7.08 -2.98
CA GLN A 140 -9.57 7.86 -3.35
C GLN A 140 -10.87 7.09 -3.10
N LYS A 141 -10.88 5.78 -3.39
CA LYS A 141 -12.03 4.90 -3.15
C LYS A 141 -12.31 4.74 -1.65
N ILE A 142 -11.29 4.52 -0.82
CA ILE A 142 -11.44 4.32 0.64
C ILE A 142 -11.86 5.60 1.35
N LEU A 143 -11.30 6.75 0.97
CA LEU A 143 -11.61 8.05 1.60
C LEU A 143 -12.86 8.72 1.02
N HIS A 144 -13.53 8.10 0.05
CA HIS A 144 -14.65 8.67 -0.74
C HIS A 144 -14.35 10.08 -1.26
N LYS A 145 -13.11 10.31 -1.70
CA LYS A 145 -12.62 11.66 -2.00
C LYS A 145 -11.69 11.65 -3.21
N ASN A 146 -11.95 12.56 -4.15
CA ASN A 146 -11.00 12.85 -5.20
C ASN A 146 -9.83 13.66 -4.61
N LEU A 147 -8.77 12.95 -4.26
CA LEU A 147 -7.57 13.46 -3.61
C LEU A 147 -6.40 13.37 -4.57
N GLU A 148 -5.59 14.44 -4.67
CA GLU A 148 -4.34 14.36 -5.42
C GLU A 148 -3.33 13.49 -4.68
N VAL A 149 -2.91 12.39 -5.28
CA VAL A 149 -1.91 11.49 -4.70
C VAL A 149 -0.80 11.28 -5.72
N SER A 150 0.44 11.52 -5.31
CA SER A 150 1.63 11.15 -6.08
C SER A 150 2.46 10.19 -5.25
N ALA A 151 2.68 8.98 -5.78
CA ALA A 151 3.44 7.94 -5.11
C ALA A 151 4.71 7.60 -5.90
N THR A 152 5.80 7.34 -5.17
CA THR A 152 7.00 6.68 -5.67
C THR A 152 7.22 5.41 -4.86
N CYS A 153 7.12 4.25 -5.50
CA CYS A 153 7.22 2.96 -4.81
C CYS A 153 8.60 2.31 -4.96
N VAL A 154 9.33 2.16 -3.86
CA VAL A 154 10.71 1.65 -3.87
C VAL A 154 10.83 0.38 -3.03
N ARG A 155 11.41 -0.68 -3.62
CA ARG A 155 11.76 -1.91 -2.88
C ARG A 155 13.07 -1.69 -2.15
N VAL A 156 13.10 -2.06 -0.86
CA VAL A 156 14.25 -1.90 0.03
C VAL A 156 14.65 -3.23 0.67
N PRO A 157 15.91 -3.39 1.13
CA PRO A 157 16.41 -4.64 1.71
C PRO A 157 15.94 -4.82 3.17
N VAL A 158 14.63 -4.77 3.38
CA VAL A 158 13.93 -5.03 4.64
C VAL A 158 13.06 -6.26 4.45
N LEU A 159 12.98 -7.15 5.44
CA LEU A 159 12.27 -8.41 5.28
C LEU A 159 10.74 -8.26 5.24
N ARG A 160 10.13 -7.52 6.19
CA ARG A 160 8.66 -7.61 6.38
C ARG A 160 7.90 -6.29 6.55
N SER A 161 8.54 -5.22 7.01
CA SER A 161 7.84 -3.98 7.34
C SER A 161 7.98 -2.95 6.24
N HIS A 162 6.85 -2.41 5.77
CA HIS A 162 6.84 -1.26 4.88
C HIS A 162 7.01 0.01 5.70
N SER A 163 7.56 1.05 5.09
CA SER A 163 7.67 2.38 5.67
C SER A 163 7.38 3.41 4.60
N GLU A 164 6.86 4.57 4.99
CA GLU A 164 6.43 5.60 4.07
C GLU A 164 6.85 6.98 4.60
N ALA A 165 7.46 7.78 3.73
CA ALA A 165 7.66 9.20 3.96
C ALA A 165 6.52 9.94 3.28
N ILE A 166 5.67 10.61 4.06
CA ILE A 166 4.41 11.20 3.58
C ILE A 166 4.44 12.71 3.82
N THR A 167 4.28 13.48 2.74
CA THR A 167 4.02 14.92 2.78
C THR A 167 2.54 15.16 2.49
N MET A 168 1.86 15.91 3.36
CA MET A 168 0.43 16.18 3.28
C MET A 168 0.18 17.68 3.16
N HIS A 169 -0.67 18.07 2.22
CA HIS A 169 -1.13 19.44 2.05
C HIS A 169 -2.61 19.55 2.41
N PHE A 170 -2.99 20.55 3.20
CA PHE A 170 -4.35 20.73 3.71
C PHE A 170 -4.95 22.06 3.25
N GLU A 171 -6.28 22.17 3.27
CA GLU A 171 -7.00 23.43 3.05
C GLU A 171 -6.77 24.46 4.16
N LYS A 172 -6.45 23.99 5.36
CA LYS A 172 -6.30 24.81 6.56
C LYS A 172 -4.88 24.72 7.08
N GLU A 173 -4.46 25.76 7.80
CA GLU A 173 -3.22 25.73 8.56
C GLU A 173 -3.26 24.64 9.63
N ILE A 174 -2.13 23.95 9.81
CA ILE A 174 -2.01 22.81 10.72
C ILE A 174 -1.28 23.24 12.00
N ASP A 175 -1.95 23.06 13.12
CA ASP A 175 -1.27 22.98 14.42
C ASP A 175 -0.72 21.56 14.60
N VAL A 176 0.61 21.44 14.62
CA VAL A 176 1.34 20.18 14.80
C VAL A 176 0.95 19.48 16.10
N LYS A 177 0.69 20.22 17.18
CA LYS A 177 0.30 19.63 18.46
C LYS A 177 -1.07 18.97 18.33
N LYS A 178 -2.03 19.68 17.73
CA LYS A 178 -3.37 19.14 17.47
C LYS A 178 -3.34 17.93 16.54
N ALA A 179 -2.50 17.96 15.49
CA ALA A 179 -2.34 16.82 14.59
C ALA A 179 -1.84 15.56 15.33
N LYS A 180 -0.85 15.71 16.23
CA LYS A 180 -0.38 14.61 17.09
C LYS A 180 -1.47 14.08 18.01
N GLU A 181 -2.21 14.96 18.68
CA GLU A 181 -3.33 14.56 19.55
C GLU A 181 -4.44 13.81 18.81
N ILE A 182 -4.68 14.16 17.54
CA ILE A 182 -5.63 13.45 16.66
C ILE A 182 -5.11 12.05 16.35
N LEU A 183 -3.84 11.93 15.94
CA LEU A 183 -3.24 10.64 15.59
C LEU A 183 -3.12 9.70 16.80
N GLU A 184 -2.82 10.22 17.99
CA GLU A 184 -2.79 9.43 19.24
C GLU A 184 -4.16 8.83 19.61
N LYS A 185 -5.25 9.46 19.15
CA LYS A 185 -6.65 9.02 19.40
C LYS A 185 -7.25 8.30 18.20
N ALA A 186 -6.52 8.18 17.10
CA ALA A 186 -7.01 7.53 15.90
C ALA A 186 -7.26 6.04 16.17
N PRO A 187 -8.32 5.46 15.58
CA PRO A 187 -8.54 4.02 15.66
C PRO A 187 -7.36 3.26 15.05
N SER A 188 -7.01 2.13 15.68
CA SER A 188 -5.94 1.21 15.26
C SER A 188 -6.46 -0.22 15.21
#